data_AF-A0AAE0IVA3-F1
#
_entry.id   AF-A0AAE0IVA3-F1
#
_cell.length_a   1.000
_cell.length_b   1.000
_cell.length_c   1.000
_cell.angle_alpha   90.00
_cell.angle_beta   90.00
_cell.angle_gamma   90.00
#
_symmetry.space_group_name_H-M   'P 1'
#
loop_
_entity.id
_entity.type
_entity.pdbx_description
1 polymer ?
#
loop_
_entity_poly.entity_id
_entity_poly.type
_entity_poly.pdbx_seq_one_letter_code
_entity_poly.pdbx_strand_id
1 'polypeptide(L)'
;MASAANSLRLCLRSSSSSSPIARLRTGTRPSPPAAVAVALAAALRRRCLSTTSARWAADGTDPEAPGDLELEYSRTYANPGEFLNDYLRKDNITKAERQHATRMLEQWKAAPADLQGQYEQLARNVYTQAAPLKRPGKAKKNSFWNSEEKDPDLITDEVGEDDFEEDDILSMGHGKLEEHREAREYSRVTVWEMPLLSKFAKPFVPPTCDEVLRFRYTTYMGEFHPADRKVVVEFCPKDLRGLTDAQQLKLKKLAGPRYNPEKDIIKMSCEIHEHQAQNKRHLGDMVDKMIATAKDPTDMFEDIPLDTRHHTFTVKPKFPKEWRLTEERRKELEAIRQEAFRLDEARRTSGGLVDGVARIQEALTSTPQAAVPEALHLMPRRGARPGKQNARPQLRR
;
A
#
# COMPACT_ATOMS: atom_id res chain seq x y z
N MET A 1 7.38 -1.39 -19.38
CA MET A 1 6.00 -1.28 -19.90
C MET A 1 5.60 -2.59 -20.56
N ALA A 2 4.77 -3.38 -19.89
CA ALA A 2 3.98 -4.47 -20.47
C ALA A 2 2.75 -4.67 -19.58
N SER A 3 1.57 -4.73 -20.20
CA SER A 3 0.25 -4.45 -19.63
C SER A 3 -0.48 -5.71 -19.14
N ALA A 4 -1.09 -5.63 -17.95
CA ALA A 4 -1.84 -6.68 -17.26
C ALA A 4 -3.31 -6.80 -17.74
N ALA A 5 -3.56 -6.78 -19.06
CA ALA A 5 -4.92 -6.65 -19.61
C ALA A 5 -5.51 -7.93 -20.25
N ASN A 6 -4.79 -9.07 -20.27
CA ASN A 6 -5.21 -10.23 -21.09
C ASN A 6 -5.66 -11.49 -20.34
N SER A 7 -5.74 -11.51 -19.00
CA SER A 7 -6.09 -12.74 -18.26
C SER A 7 -7.59 -12.93 -17.95
N LEU A 8 -8.47 -11.97 -18.27
CA LEU A 8 -9.89 -11.97 -17.84
C LEU A 8 -10.91 -12.46 -18.89
N ARG A 9 -10.53 -13.32 -19.83
CA ARG A 9 -11.46 -13.78 -20.90
C ARG A 9 -11.67 -15.28 -21.08
N LEU A 10 -11.22 -16.14 -20.16
CA LEU A 10 -11.24 -17.60 -20.40
C LEU A 10 -11.93 -18.50 -19.37
N CYS A 11 -12.69 -17.98 -18.40
CA CYS A 11 -13.31 -18.83 -17.36
C CYS A 11 -14.85 -18.77 -17.28
N LEU A 12 -15.55 -18.44 -18.37
CA LEU A 12 -17.02 -18.51 -18.42
C LEU A 12 -17.48 -19.36 -19.59
N ARG A 13 -17.46 -20.69 -19.43
CA ARG A 13 -18.36 -21.65 -20.10
C ARG A 13 -18.09 -23.08 -19.63
N SER A 14 -19.17 -23.83 -19.42
CA SER A 14 -19.28 -25.20 -18.87
C SER A 14 -19.36 -25.25 -17.34
N SER A 15 -20.31 -25.93 -16.69
CA SER A 15 -21.45 -26.69 -17.18
C SER A 15 -22.35 -26.99 -15.98
N SER A 16 -23.64 -26.76 -16.16
CA SER A 16 -24.74 -27.27 -15.35
C SER A 16 -24.84 -28.79 -15.41
N SER A 17 -24.88 -29.49 -14.27
CA SER A 17 -25.63 -30.76 -14.15
C SER A 17 -25.77 -31.22 -12.69
N SER A 18 -27.03 -31.27 -12.24
CA SER A 18 -27.66 -32.31 -11.40
C SER A 18 -26.94 -32.84 -10.16
N SER A 19 -27.55 -32.59 -9.01
CA SER A 19 -27.48 -33.44 -7.81
C SER A 19 -27.94 -34.87 -8.10
N PRO A 20 -27.56 -35.84 -7.24
CA PRO A 20 -28.62 -36.38 -6.41
C PRO A 20 -28.23 -36.61 -4.94
N ILE A 21 -29.28 -36.54 -4.14
CA ILE A 21 -29.44 -36.84 -2.72
C ILE A 21 -28.99 -38.27 -2.40
N ALA A 22 -28.14 -38.43 -1.37
CA ALA A 22 -27.82 -39.73 -0.78
C ALA A 22 -28.19 -39.76 0.71
N ARG A 23 -28.87 -40.86 1.07
CA ARG A 23 -29.62 -41.12 2.29
C ARG A 23 -28.72 -41.26 3.53
N LEU A 24 -29.17 -40.70 4.65
CA LEU A 24 -28.65 -40.99 5.98
C LEU A 24 -28.86 -42.46 6.34
N ARG A 25 -27.78 -43.15 6.72
CA ARG A 25 -27.81 -44.41 7.46
C ARG A 25 -27.45 -44.12 8.91
N THR A 26 -28.35 -44.52 9.80
CA THR A 26 -28.21 -44.52 11.25
C THR A 26 -27.19 -45.59 11.67
N GLY A 27 -26.05 -45.16 12.20
CA GLY A 27 -25.06 -46.00 12.88
C GLY A 27 -24.77 -45.41 14.25
N THR A 28 -25.21 -46.11 15.29
CA THR A 28 -24.93 -45.85 16.70
C THR A 28 -23.42 -45.88 16.95
N ARG A 29 -22.86 -44.79 17.47
CA ARG A 29 -21.45 -44.67 17.86
C ARG A 29 -21.37 -44.38 19.36
N PRO A 30 -20.51 -45.06 20.14
CA PRO A 30 -20.34 -44.81 21.56
C PRO A 30 -19.57 -43.51 21.81
N SER A 31 -19.91 -42.85 22.91
CA SER A 31 -19.35 -41.60 23.43
C SER A 31 -17.85 -41.65 23.74
N PRO A 32 -17.07 -40.60 23.45
CA PRO A 32 -15.83 -40.31 24.14
C PRO A 32 -16.07 -39.28 25.28
N PRO A 33 -15.43 -39.41 26.45
CA PRO A 33 -15.41 -38.35 27.45
C PRO A 33 -14.31 -37.32 27.15
N ALA A 34 -14.56 -36.07 27.56
CA ALA A 34 -13.60 -34.99 27.76
C ALA A 34 -12.90 -34.38 26.52
N ALA A 35 -13.62 -33.54 25.75
CA ALA A 35 -13.00 -32.59 24.81
C ALA A 35 -13.78 -31.26 24.67
N VAL A 36 -14.34 -30.74 25.76
CA VAL A 36 -15.13 -29.47 25.74
C VAL A 36 -14.43 -28.31 26.49
N ALA A 37 -13.29 -28.54 27.15
CA ALA A 37 -12.62 -27.48 27.91
C ALA A 37 -11.55 -26.67 27.13
N VAL A 38 -11.15 -27.08 25.91
CA VAL A 38 -10.01 -26.46 25.20
C VAL A 38 -10.45 -25.40 24.16
N ALA A 39 -11.71 -25.40 23.72
CA ALA A 39 -12.17 -24.51 22.66
C ALA A 39 -12.50 -23.06 23.10
N LEU A 40 -12.59 -22.78 24.40
CA LEU A 40 -12.86 -21.41 24.92
C LEU A 40 -11.60 -20.63 25.31
N ALA A 41 -10.42 -21.27 25.36
CA ALA A 41 -9.17 -20.60 25.72
C ALA A 41 -8.39 -20.03 24.51
N ALA A 42 -8.74 -20.44 23.28
CA ALA A 42 -8.03 -20.02 22.07
C ALA A 42 -8.47 -18.65 21.52
N ALA A 43 -9.59 -18.08 22.00
CA ALA A 43 -10.18 -16.85 21.45
C ALA A 43 -9.58 -15.53 21.98
N LEU A 44 -8.64 -15.57 22.94
CA LEU A 44 -8.13 -14.35 23.60
C LEU A 44 -6.65 -14.03 23.34
N ARG A 45 -5.95 -14.78 22.48
CA ARG A 45 -4.56 -14.43 22.11
C ARG A 45 -4.51 -13.59 20.84
N ARG A 46 -5.06 -12.38 20.90
CA ARG A 46 -4.65 -11.30 19.99
C ARG A 46 -3.22 -10.93 20.36
N ARG A 47 -2.25 -11.22 19.50
CA ARG A 47 -0.87 -10.73 19.66
C ARG A 47 -0.89 -9.22 19.48
N CYS A 48 -0.58 -8.47 20.54
CA CYS A 48 -0.32 -7.04 20.44
C CYS A 48 1.04 -6.87 19.74
N LEU A 49 1.04 -6.29 18.53
CA LEU A 49 2.26 -5.77 17.92
C LEU A 49 2.70 -4.55 18.75
N SER A 50 3.68 -4.75 19.63
CA SER A 50 4.32 -3.66 20.37
C SER A 50 5.48 -3.13 19.54
N THR A 51 5.47 -1.84 19.19
CA THR A 51 6.51 -1.16 18.41
C THR A 51 7.53 -0.41 19.28
N THR A 52 7.51 -0.59 20.60
CA THR A 52 8.55 -0.03 21.47
C THR A 52 9.80 -0.89 21.42
N SER A 53 10.91 -0.33 20.92
CA SER A 53 12.24 -0.94 21.03
C SER A 53 12.55 -1.17 22.51
N ALA A 54 12.70 -2.44 22.92
CA ALA A 54 13.21 -2.77 24.24
C ALA A 54 14.60 -2.13 24.38
N ARG A 55 14.77 -1.25 25.38
CA ARG A 55 16.09 -0.73 25.73
C ARG A 55 16.88 -1.88 26.33
N TRP A 56 17.98 -2.26 25.68
CA TRP A 56 18.96 -3.14 26.29
C TRP A 56 19.60 -2.38 27.47
N ALA A 57 19.67 -3.03 28.63
CA ALA A 57 20.36 -2.47 29.79
C ALA A 57 21.84 -2.25 29.44
N ALA A 58 22.43 -1.19 30.00
CA ALA A 58 23.82 -0.83 29.76
C ALA A 58 24.78 -1.85 30.38
N ASP A 59 25.89 -2.07 29.66
CA ASP A 59 27.05 -2.89 29.98
C ASP A 59 27.54 -2.88 31.43
N GLY A 60 28.01 -4.05 31.90
CA GLY A 60 29.25 -4.10 32.69
C GLY A 60 29.21 -4.67 34.11
N THR A 61 28.08 -5.16 34.61
CA THR A 61 28.05 -5.97 35.84
C THR A 61 27.29 -7.24 35.54
N ASP A 62 28.01 -8.35 35.38
CA ASP A 62 27.41 -9.67 35.47
C ASP A 62 26.73 -9.75 36.84
N PRO A 63 25.38 -9.81 36.92
CA PRO A 63 24.75 -10.06 38.20
C PRO A 63 25.27 -11.42 38.67
N GLU A 64 25.90 -11.47 39.84
CA GLU A 64 26.27 -12.72 40.49
C GLU A 64 25.11 -13.70 40.35
N ALA A 65 25.45 -14.94 39.94
CA ALA A 65 24.48 -15.99 39.68
C ALA A 65 23.40 -15.97 40.77
N PRO A 66 22.10 -16.00 40.40
CA PRO A 66 21.02 -15.95 41.38
C PRO A 66 21.31 -16.99 42.46
N GLY A 67 21.42 -16.51 43.71
CA GLY A 67 21.90 -17.30 44.84
C GLY A 67 21.21 -18.66 44.94
N ASP A 68 21.96 -19.66 45.39
CA ASP A 68 21.52 -21.05 45.50
C ASP A 68 20.06 -21.13 45.98
N LEU A 69 19.19 -21.67 45.13
CA LEU A 69 17.79 -21.91 45.49
C LEU A 69 17.76 -22.89 46.66
N GLU A 70 17.47 -22.39 47.87
CA GLU A 70 17.29 -23.24 49.04
C GLU A 70 16.08 -24.16 48.81
N LEU A 71 16.36 -25.44 48.57
CA LEU A 71 15.32 -26.47 48.50
C LEU A 71 14.69 -26.62 49.90
N GLU A 72 13.37 -26.40 50.00
CA GLU A 72 12.57 -26.51 51.24
C GLU A 72 12.73 -27.87 51.96
N TYR A 73 13.12 -28.91 51.20
CA TYR A 73 13.41 -30.24 51.70
C TYR A 73 14.76 -30.72 51.16
N SER A 74 15.80 -30.65 51.98
CA SER A 74 17.14 -31.13 51.63
C SER A 74 17.25 -32.66 51.65
N ARG A 75 16.25 -33.36 52.23
CA ARG A 75 16.26 -34.82 52.44
C ARG A 75 15.13 -35.51 51.69
N THR A 76 15.43 -36.63 51.05
CA THR A 76 14.44 -37.54 50.49
C THR A 76 13.91 -38.49 51.57
N TYR A 77 12.60 -38.65 51.64
CA TYR A 77 11.92 -39.53 52.60
C TYR A 77 11.38 -40.77 51.89
N ALA A 78 11.61 -41.97 52.43
CA ALA A 78 11.17 -43.21 51.80
C ALA A 78 9.68 -43.49 52.02
N ASN A 79 9.13 -43.01 53.14
CA ASN A 79 7.73 -43.14 53.49
C ASN A 79 7.20 -41.89 54.23
N PRO A 80 5.87 -41.72 54.33
CA PRO A 80 5.27 -40.57 55.01
C PRO A 80 5.57 -40.56 56.51
N GLY A 81 5.79 -41.73 57.13
CA GLY A 81 6.13 -41.84 58.55
C GLY A 81 7.47 -41.21 58.90
N GLU A 82 8.49 -41.41 58.06
CA GLU A 82 9.81 -40.77 58.20
C GLU A 82 9.72 -39.25 58.06
N PHE A 83 8.97 -38.78 57.05
CA PHE A 83 8.70 -37.37 56.86
C PHE A 83 8.02 -36.73 58.08
N LEU A 84 6.95 -37.36 58.57
CA LEU A 84 6.20 -36.83 59.73
C LEU A 84 7.02 -36.85 61.02
N ASN A 85 7.87 -37.86 61.22
CA ASN A 85 8.79 -37.91 62.36
C ASN A 85 9.83 -36.79 62.31
N ASP A 86 10.38 -36.51 61.13
CA ASP A 86 11.37 -35.44 60.94
C ASP A 86 10.71 -34.06 61.02
N TYR A 87 9.52 -33.91 60.45
CA TYR A 87 8.69 -32.71 60.57
C TYR A 87 8.41 -32.41 62.05
N LEU A 88 7.93 -33.37 62.84
CA LEU A 88 7.66 -33.20 64.28
C LEU A 88 8.88 -32.84 65.15
N ARG A 89 10.11 -33.00 64.62
CA ARG A 89 11.37 -32.60 65.28
C ARG A 89 11.79 -31.16 64.95
N LYS A 90 11.19 -30.51 63.95
CA LYS A 90 11.50 -29.12 63.59
C LYS A 90 10.98 -28.16 64.67
N ASP A 91 11.78 -27.16 65.00
CA ASP A 91 11.49 -26.21 66.10
C ASP A 91 10.39 -25.18 65.75
N ASN A 92 10.14 -24.95 64.46
CA ASN A 92 9.25 -23.89 63.95
C ASN A 92 7.83 -24.39 63.62
N ILE A 93 7.18 -25.15 64.53
CA ILE A 93 5.84 -25.74 64.28
C ILE A 93 4.81 -25.25 65.28
N THR A 94 3.62 -24.89 64.78
CA THR A 94 2.49 -24.46 65.60
C THR A 94 1.86 -25.63 66.35
N LYS A 95 1.34 -25.41 67.57
CA LYS A 95 0.74 -26.49 68.40
C LYS A 95 -0.37 -27.27 67.68
N ALA A 96 -1.17 -26.59 66.85
CA ALA A 96 -2.24 -27.22 66.06
C ALA A 96 -1.68 -28.12 64.93
N GLU A 97 -0.64 -27.67 64.22
CA GLU A 97 0.04 -28.44 63.17
C GLU A 97 0.73 -29.68 63.76
N ARG A 98 1.32 -29.54 64.95
CA ARG A 98 1.92 -30.66 65.68
C ARG A 98 0.88 -31.74 66.01
N GLN A 99 -0.30 -31.36 66.49
CA GLN A 99 -1.41 -32.30 66.78
C GLN A 99 -1.92 -32.99 65.51
N HIS A 100 -1.99 -32.26 64.40
CA HIS A 100 -2.37 -32.82 63.11
C HIS A 100 -1.34 -33.83 62.59
N ALA A 101 -0.05 -33.48 62.61
CA ALA A 101 1.03 -34.38 62.20
C ALA A 101 1.14 -35.63 63.09
N THR A 102 0.93 -35.52 64.41
CA THR A 102 0.88 -36.70 65.30
C THR A 102 -0.28 -37.61 64.96
N ARG A 103 -1.47 -37.04 64.67
CA ARG A 103 -2.64 -37.83 64.24
C ARG A 103 -2.38 -38.57 62.93
N MET A 104 -1.76 -37.91 61.94
CA MET A 104 -1.42 -38.53 60.66
C MET A 104 -0.37 -39.64 60.82
N LEU A 105 0.59 -39.47 61.73
CA LEU A 105 1.59 -40.49 62.05
C LEU A 105 0.96 -41.71 62.74
N GLU A 106 0.04 -41.50 63.67
CA GLU A 106 -0.73 -42.56 64.31
C GLU A 106 -1.59 -43.32 63.29
N GLN A 107 -2.25 -42.61 62.38
CA GLN A 107 -3.01 -43.20 61.28
C GLN A 107 -2.14 -44.03 60.34
N TRP A 108 -0.95 -43.54 59.99
CA TRP A 108 0.03 -44.29 59.20
C TRP A 108 0.47 -45.56 59.92
N LYS A 109 0.82 -45.48 61.22
CA LYS A 109 1.20 -46.65 62.04
C LYS A 109 0.07 -47.67 62.24
N ALA A 110 -1.17 -47.20 62.28
CA ALA A 110 -2.36 -48.05 62.39
C ALA A 110 -2.73 -48.74 61.06
N ALA A 111 -2.17 -48.29 59.92
CA ALA A 111 -2.42 -48.91 58.63
C ALA A 111 -1.81 -50.33 58.56
N PRO A 112 -2.47 -51.29 57.90
CA PRO A 112 -1.90 -52.61 57.63
C PRO A 112 -0.54 -52.55 56.94
N ALA A 113 0.39 -53.42 57.35
CA ALA A 113 1.74 -53.50 56.79
C ALA A 113 1.74 -53.71 55.26
N ASP A 114 0.74 -54.41 54.72
CA ASP A 114 0.56 -54.64 53.28
C ASP A 114 0.34 -53.33 52.50
N LEU A 115 -0.47 -52.40 53.04
CA LEU A 115 -0.75 -51.11 52.41
C LEU A 115 0.46 -50.17 52.50
N GLN A 116 1.21 -50.22 53.60
CA GLN A 116 2.48 -49.48 53.73
C GLN A 116 3.50 -49.98 52.70
N GLY A 117 3.62 -51.31 52.54
CA GLY A 117 4.49 -51.92 51.52
C GLY A 117 4.07 -51.55 50.10
N GLN A 118 2.77 -51.51 49.80
CA GLN A 118 2.26 -51.04 48.50
C GLN A 118 2.61 -49.57 48.22
N TYR A 119 2.50 -48.70 49.22
CA TYR A 119 2.89 -47.29 49.10
C TYR A 119 4.39 -47.14 48.82
N GLU A 120 5.24 -47.87 49.54
CA GLU A 120 6.69 -47.84 49.33
C GLU A 120 7.08 -48.39 47.95
N GLN A 121 6.40 -49.45 47.50
CA GLN A 121 6.57 -49.96 46.13
C GLN A 121 6.13 -48.92 45.09
N LEU A 122 5.01 -48.23 45.30
CA LEU A 122 4.55 -47.16 44.43
C LEU A 122 5.57 -46.02 44.35
N ALA A 123 6.07 -45.55 45.50
CA ALA A 123 7.09 -44.52 45.56
C ALA A 123 8.36 -44.94 44.81
N ARG A 124 8.84 -46.16 45.04
CA ARG A 124 9.99 -46.74 44.30
C ARG A 124 9.71 -46.82 42.80
N ASN A 125 8.53 -47.27 42.40
CA ASN A 125 8.13 -47.37 40.99
C ASN A 125 8.16 -45.99 40.32
N VAL A 126 7.64 -44.96 40.99
CA VAL A 126 7.71 -43.57 40.50
C VAL A 126 9.16 -43.12 40.30
N TYR A 127 10.04 -43.37 41.28
CA TYR A 127 11.47 -43.06 41.13
C TYR A 127 12.12 -43.84 39.99
N THR A 128 11.79 -45.12 39.80
CA THR A 128 12.34 -45.92 38.69
C THR A 128 11.85 -45.46 37.32
N GLN A 129 10.59 -45.01 37.21
CA GLN A 129 10.03 -44.47 35.98
C GLN A 129 10.59 -43.07 35.65
N ALA A 130 10.89 -42.26 36.67
CA ALA A 130 11.53 -40.96 36.50
C ALA A 130 13.06 -41.05 36.31
N ALA A 131 13.66 -42.21 36.59
CA ALA A 131 15.09 -42.42 36.43
C ALA A 131 15.63 -42.08 35.02
N PRO A 132 15.01 -42.48 33.88
CA PRO A 132 15.51 -42.09 32.56
C PRO A 132 15.52 -40.58 32.31
N LEU A 133 14.57 -39.82 32.86
CA LEU A 133 14.52 -38.37 32.73
C LEU A 133 15.68 -37.66 33.47
N LYS A 134 16.20 -38.28 34.53
CA LYS A 134 17.28 -37.72 35.37
C LYS A 134 18.67 -38.24 34.99
N ARG A 135 18.77 -39.13 34.02
CA ARG A 135 20.06 -39.65 33.57
C ARG A 135 20.72 -38.56 32.73
N PRO A 136 21.88 -38.03 33.12
CA PRO A 136 22.55 -37.01 32.31
C PRO A 136 22.89 -37.62 30.96
N GLY A 137 22.44 -36.95 29.89
CA GLY A 137 22.83 -37.29 28.52
C GLY A 137 24.35 -37.16 28.36
N LYS A 138 24.95 -38.01 27.52
CA LYS A 138 26.35 -37.87 27.14
C LYS A 138 26.42 -37.52 25.67
N ALA A 139 26.99 -36.36 25.37
CA ALA A 139 27.21 -35.94 23.99
C ALA A 139 28.03 -36.99 23.23
N LYS A 140 27.63 -37.27 21.99
CA LYS A 140 28.38 -38.14 21.08
C LYS A 140 29.65 -37.44 20.61
N LYS A 141 30.68 -38.22 20.25
CA LYS A 141 32.00 -37.67 19.82
C LYS A 141 31.92 -36.78 18.58
N ASN A 142 30.95 -37.00 17.71
CA ASN A 142 30.73 -36.22 16.48
C ASN A 142 29.41 -35.44 16.55
N SER A 143 28.99 -35.04 17.75
CA SER A 143 27.76 -34.27 17.92
C SER A 143 27.92 -32.86 17.35
N PHE A 144 26.93 -32.38 16.60
CA PHE A 144 26.92 -31.00 16.11
C PHE A 144 26.29 -30.08 17.16
N TRP A 145 25.09 -30.42 17.63
CA TRP A 145 24.33 -29.59 18.57
C TRP A 145 24.84 -29.66 20.02
N ASN A 146 25.30 -30.81 20.50
CA ASN A 146 25.71 -31.01 21.90
C ASN A 146 27.22 -30.81 22.15
N SER A 147 27.97 -30.26 21.19
CA SER A 147 29.43 -30.15 21.26
C SER A 147 29.95 -29.19 22.34
N GLU A 148 29.27 -28.06 22.53
CA GLU A 148 29.60 -27.02 23.50
C GLU A 148 28.51 -26.82 24.57
N GLU A 149 27.47 -27.67 24.56
CA GLU A 149 26.34 -27.56 25.47
C GLU A 149 26.77 -27.88 26.90
N LYS A 150 26.53 -26.93 27.82
CA LYS A 150 26.92 -27.05 29.22
C LYS A 150 25.79 -27.62 30.06
N ASP A 151 24.54 -27.46 29.62
CA ASP A 151 23.36 -27.98 30.31
C ASP A 151 23.16 -29.46 29.98
N PRO A 152 23.37 -30.39 30.93
CA PRO A 152 23.20 -31.82 30.67
C PRO A 152 21.75 -32.23 30.41
N ASP A 153 20.77 -31.37 30.74
CA ASP A 153 19.35 -31.65 30.55
C ASP A 153 18.92 -31.49 29.08
N LEU A 154 19.65 -30.69 28.30
CA LEU A 154 19.38 -30.46 26.88
C LEU A 154 20.08 -31.48 25.96
N ILE A 155 21.04 -32.25 26.49
CA ILE A 155 21.81 -33.24 25.72
C ILE A 155 20.93 -34.44 25.39
N THR A 156 20.52 -34.54 24.13
CA THR A 156 19.77 -35.67 23.56
C THR A 156 20.68 -36.62 22.77
N ASP A 157 20.09 -37.69 22.24
CA ASP A 157 20.79 -38.64 21.38
C ASP A 157 21.06 -38.09 19.96
N GLU A 158 20.50 -36.94 19.56
CA GLU A 158 20.74 -36.30 18.24
C GLU A 158 20.50 -37.26 17.05
N VAL A 159 19.48 -38.12 17.14
CA VAL A 159 19.13 -39.07 16.07
C VAL A 159 17.84 -38.62 15.40
N GLY A 160 17.91 -38.28 14.12
CA GLY A 160 16.75 -37.86 13.32
C GLY A 160 16.28 -36.43 13.57
N GLU A 161 17.11 -35.60 14.22
CA GLU A 161 16.80 -34.19 14.49
C GLU A 161 17.04 -33.29 13.26
N ASP A 162 17.93 -33.70 12.35
CA ASP A 162 18.31 -32.99 11.12
C ASP A 162 17.81 -33.66 9.83
N ASP A 163 17.08 -34.77 9.97
CA ASP A 163 16.47 -35.46 8.84
C ASP A 163 15.36 -34.59 8.22
N PHE A 164 15.43 -34.35 6.91
CA PHE A 164 14.42 -33.59 6.19
C PHE A 164 13.29 -34.51 5.71
N GLU A 165 12.12 -34.42 6.35
CA GLU A 165 10.94 -35.25 6.06
C GLU A 165 10.06 -34.72 4.90
N GLU A 166 10.51 -33.70 4.16
CA GLU A 166 9.75 -33.03 3.09
C GLU A 166 8.42 -32.41 3.55
N ASP A 167 8.30 -32.09 4.83
CA ASP A 167 7.10 -31.55 5.49
C ASP A 167 7.07 -30.02 5.58
N ASP A 168 8.19 -29.36 5.24
CA ASP A 168 8.29 -27.90 5.19
C ASP A 168 8.77 -27.38 3.82
N ILE A 169 8.36 -26.14 3.53
CA ILE A 169 8.78 -25.41 2.34
C ILE A 169 9.79 -24.33 2.71
N LEU A 170 10.58 -23.90 1.72
CA LEU A 170 11.52 -22.79 1.92
C LEU A 170 10.81 -21.49 2.32
N SER A 171 11.52 -20.58 2.98
CA SER A 171 10.96 -19.31 3.48
C SER A 171 10.30 -18.46 2.37
N MET A 172 10.84 -18.48 1.15
CA MET A 172 10.21 -17.81 0.00
C MET A 172 8.89 -18.46 -0.40
N GLY A 173 8.78 -19.78 -0.25
CA GLY A 173 7.55 -20.55 -0.42
C GLY A 173 6.49 -20.17 0.61
N HIS A 174 6.88 -20.02 1.88
CA HIS A 174 5.99 -19.50 2.93
C HIS A 174 5.49 -18.09 2.62
N GLY A 175 6.34 -17.21 2.10
CA GLY A 175 5.93 -15.88 1.64
C GLY A 175 4.83 -15.94 0.58
N LYS A 176 4.94 -16.87 -0.39
CA LYS A 176 3.91 -17.05 -1.42
C LYS A 176 2.63 -17.69 -0.89
N LEU A 177 2.76 -18.62 0.06
CA LEU A 177 1.63 -19.23 0.74
C LEU A 177 0.83 -18.20 1.55
N GLU A 178 1.52 -17.27 2.23
CA GLU A 178 0.89 -16.21 3.01
C GLU A 178 0.17 -15.21 2.10
N GLU A 179 0.78 -14.79 0.99
CA GLU A 179 0.10 -13.97 -0.04
C GLU A 179 -1.22 -14.62 -0.50
N HIS A 180 -1.23 -15.94 -0.67
CA HIS A 180 -2.46 -16.66 -1.04
C HIS A 180 -3.50 -16.69 0.10
N ARG A 181 -3.07 -16.75 1.37
CA ARG A 181 -3.97 -16.64 2.53
C ARG A 181 -4.61 -15.26 2.60
N GLU A 182 -3.84 -14.19 2.39
CA GLU A 182 -4.35 -12.81 2.30
C GLU A 182 -5.35 -12.67 1.14
N ALA A 183 -5.02 -13.19 -0.05
CA ALA A 183 -5.93 -13.16 -1.20
C ALA A 183 -7.27 -13.86 -0.91
N ARG A 184 -7.23 -14.97 -0.18
CA ARG A 184 -8.45 -15.68 0.27
C ARG A 184 -9.21 -14.90 1.33
N GLU A 185 -8.53 -14.18 2.20
CA GLU A 185 -9.15 -13.28 3.16
C GLU A 185 -9.92 -12.16 2.46
N TYR A 186 -9.29 -11.44 1.52
CA TYR A 186 -9.99 -10.43 0.71
C TYR A 186 -11.14 -11.04 -0.11
N SER A 187 -10.97 -12.25 -0.65
CA SER A 187 -12.06 -12.95 -1.35
C SER A 187 -13.23 -13.30 -0.43
N ARG A 188 -12.96 -13.56 0.87
CA ARG A 188 -14.01 -13.78 1.86
C ARG A 188 -14.75 -12.47 2.15
N VAL A 189 -14.02 -11.37 2.34
CA VAL A 189 -14.60 -10.03 2.56
C VAL A 189 -15.46 -9.62 1.37
N THR A 190 -15.01 -9.86 0.13
CA THR A 190 -15.77 -9.49 -1.07
C THR A 190 -17.07 -10.28 -1.23
N VAL A 191 -17.09 -11.56 -0.86
CA VAL A 191 -18.27 -12.41 -0.98
C VAL A 191 -19.27 -12.18 0.16
N TRP A 192 -18.79 -12.03 1.40
CA TRP A 192 -19.65 -12.03 2.58
C TRP A 192 -19.92 -10.62 3.14
N GLU A 193 -18.95 -9.71 3.09
CA GLU A 193 -19.06 -8.40 3.72
C GLU A 193 -19.42 -7.29 2.72
N MET A 194 -18.79 -7.25 1.54
CA MET A 194 -19.07 -6.19 0.55
C MET A 194 -20.55 -6.09 0.15
N PRO A 195 -21.32 -7.19 -0.03
CA PRO A 195 -22.75 -7.09 -0.31
C PRO A 195 -23.53 -6.39 0.81
N LEU A 196 -23.05 -6.46 2.06
CA LEU A 196 -23.68 -5.77 3.19
C LEU A 196 -23.50 -4.24 3.10
N LEU A 197 -22.46 -3.74 2.42
CA LEU A 197 -22.25 -2.30 2.21
C LEU A 197 -23.38 -1.67 1.38
N SER A 198 -24.03 -2.46 0.51
CA SER A 198 -25.17 -1.98 -0.29
C SER A 198 -26.33 -1.49 0.58
N LYS A 199 -26.48 -2.02 1.80
CA LYS A 199 -27.51 -1.59 2.77
C LYS A 199 -27.29 -0.18 3.30
N PHE A 200 -26.05 0.31 3.25
CA PHE A 200 -25.65 1.64 3.74
C PHE A 200 -25.39 2.64 2.62
N ALA A 201 -25.48 2.19 1.36
CA ALA A 201 -25.28 3.04 0.20
C ALA A 201 -26.40 4.09 0.10
N LYS A 202 -26.02 5.33 -0.20
CA LYS A 202 -26.94 6.44 -0.46
C LYS A 202 -26.86 6.79 -1.96
N PRO A 203 -27.99 6.98 -2.66
CA PRO A 203 -27.96 7.40 -4.06
C PRO A 203 -27.34 8.79 -4.17
N PHE A 204 -26.60 9.02 -5.26
CA PHE A 204 -26.07 10.34 -5.56
C PHE A 204 -27.21 11.29 -5.93
N VAL A 205 -27.32 12.39 -5.20
CA VAL A 205 -28.23 13.51 -5.52
C VAL A 205 -27.37 14.63 -6.08
N PRO A 206 -27.63 15.12 -7.31
CA PRO A 206 -26.89 16.25 -7.86
C PRO A 206 -27.14 17.50 -7.01
N PRO A 207 -26.12 18.38 -6.87
CA PRO A 207 -26.26 19.60 -6.07
C PRO A 207 -27.35 20.50 -6.65
N THR A 208 -28.10 21.14 -5.75
CA THR A 208 -29.12 22.13 -6.12
C THR A 208 -28.48 23.43 -6.60
N CYS A 209 -29.29 24.32 -7.19
CA CYS A 209 -28.78 25.62 -7.66
C CYS A 209 -28.29 26.54 -6.53
N ASP A 210 -28.67 26.28 -5.28
CA ASP A 210 -28.25 27.07 -4.12
C ASP A 210 -26.88 26.58 -3.57
N GLU A 211 -26.48 25.36 -3.92
CA GLU A 211 -25.19 24.74 -3.55
C GLU A 211 -24.06 25.16 -4.51
N VAL A 212 -23.78 26.45 -4.53
CA VAL A 212 -22.84 27.09 -5.48
C VAL A 212 -21.35 26.88 -5.16
N LEU A 213 -21.03 26.49 -3.93
CA LEU A 213 -19.65 26.36 -3.45
C LEU A 213 -19.18 24.92 -3.50
N ARG A 214 -18.04 24.68 -4.15
CA ARG A 214 -17.39 23.36 -4.16
C ARG A 214 -16.13 23.37 -3.29
N PHE A 215 -16.22 22.71 -2.14
CA PHE A 215 -15.08 22.51 -1.25
C PHE A 215 -14.33 21.20 -1.58
N ARG A 216 -13.00 21.25 -1.49
CA ARG A 216 -12.12 20.08 -1.62
C ARG A 216 -11.27 19.93 -0.35
N TYR A 217 -11.32 18.72 0.20
CA TYR A 217 -10.55 18.28 1.36
C TYR A 217 -9.51 17.25 0.91
N THR A 218 -8.39 17.17 1.63
CA THR A 218 -7.33 16.18 1.38
C THR A 218 -7.17 15.32 2.63
N THR A 219 -7.04 14.01 2.45
CA THR A 219 -6.89 13.06 3.57
C THR A 219 -5.90 11.97 3.16
N TYR A 220 -4.96 11.64 4.05
CA TYR A 220 -3.88 10.67 3.82
C TYR A 220 -4.10 9.32 4.53
N MET A 221 -5.37 9.00 4.83
CA MET A 221 -5.84 7.65 5.25
C MET A 221 -4.96 6.96 6.31
N GLY A 222 -4.75 7.63 7.44
CA GLY A 222 -3.98 7.10 8.58
C GLY A 222 -2.64 7.80 8.82
N GLU A 223 -2.15 8.56 7.83
CA GLU A 223 -0.95 9.37 7.97
C GLU A 223 -1.27 10.81 8.38
N PHE A 224 -0.39 11.41 9.20
CA PHE A 224 -0.41 12.83 9.52
C PHE A 224 0.48 13.57 8.52
N HIS A 225 -0.13 14.37 7.64
CA HIS A 225 0.60 15.12 6.63
C HIS A 225 0.20 16.60 6.69
N PRO A 226 1.13 17.57 6.77
CA PRO A 226 0.81 18.99 6.99
C PRO A 226 -0.06 19.64 5.90
N ALA A 227 -0.19 19.01 4.74
CA ALA A 227 -1.09 19.46 3.68
C ALA A 227 -2.55 18.98 3.84
N ASP A 228 -2.84 18.10 4.79
CA ASP A 228 -4.21 17.64 5.05
C ASP A 228 -5.11 18.79 5.53
N ARG A 229 -4.59 19.74 6.32
CA ARG A 229 -5.34 20.89 6.84
C ARG A 229 -5.81 21.86 5.77
N LYS A 230 -5.19 21.84 4.58
CA LYS A 230 -5.52 22.74 3.47
C LYS A 230 -6.92 22.45 2.93
N VAL A 231 -7.74 23.48 2.89
CA VAL A 231 -9.06 23.45 2.24
C VAL A 231 -9.03 24.33 1.00
N VAL A 232 -9.64 23.86 -0.09
CA VAL A 232 -9.80 24.63 -1.32
C VAL A 232 -11.28 24.85 -1.57
N VAL A 233 -11.67 26.06 -1.92
CA VAL A 233 -13.01 26.39 -2.40
C VAL A 233 -12.94 26.89 -3.84
N GLU A 234 -13.89 26.43 -4.65
CA GLU A 234 -14.10 26.94 -6.00
C GLU A 234 -15.58 27.24 -6.22
N PHE A 235 -15.87 28.35 -6.90
CA PHE A 235 -17.23 28.77 -7.23
C PHE A 235 -17.22 29.64 -8.49
N CYS A 236 -18.36 29.68 -9.19
CA CYS A 236 -18.54 30.52 -10.37
C CYS A 236 -19.22 31.84 -9.96
N PRO A 237 -18.73 33.01 -10.42
CA PRO A 237 -19.41 34.29 -10.19
C PRO A 237 -20.85 34.33 -10.73
N LYS A 238 -21.15 33.57 -11.80
CA LYS A 238 -22.47 33.51 -12.43
C LYS A 238 -23.50 32.71 -11.63
N ASP A 239 -23.06 31.75 -10.83
CA ASP A 239 -23.95 30.90 -10.05
C ASP A 239 -24.49 31.64 -8.80
N LEU A 240 -23.83 32.73 -8.39
CA LEU A 240 -24.24 33.58 -7.28
C LEU A 240 -25.49 34.39 -7.64
N ARG A 241 -26.66 33.86 -7.26
CA ARG A 241 -27.96 34.52 -7.44
C ARG A 241 -28.01 35.81 -6.59
N GLY A 242 -28.30 36.94 -7.23
CA GLY A 242 -28.42 38.24 -6.57
C GLY A 242 -27.23 39.19 -6.72
N LEU A 243 -26.32 38.92 -7.67
CA LEU A 243 -25.33 39.88 -8.16
C LEU A 243 -25.68 40.33 -9.58
N THR A 244 -25.70 41.64 -9.82
CA THR A 244 -25.83 42.20 -11.19
C THR A 244 -24.54 42.00 -11.99
N ASP A 245 -24.60 42.14 -13.31
CA ASP A 245 -23.42 41.95 -14.17
C ASP A 245 -22.25 42.88 -13.78
N ALA A 246 -22.54 44.12 -13.41
CA ALA A 246 -21.54 45.07 -12.89
C ALA A 246 -20.90 44.58 -11.57
N GLN A 247 -21.71 44.06 -10.64
CA GLN A 247 -21.24 43.51 -9.38
C GLN A 247 -20.46 42.19 -9.58
N GLN A 248 -20.84 41.37 -10.55
CA GLN A 248 -20.08 40.17 -10.94
C GLN A 248 -18.72 40.53 -11.52
N LEU A 249 -18.65 41.57 -12.37
CA LEU A 249 -17.38 42.09 -12.89
C LEU A 249 -16.51 42.65 -11.76
N LYS A 250 -17.10 43.38 -10.81
CA LYS A 250 -16.41 43.82 -9.58
C LYS A 250 -15.85 42.64 -8.78
N LEU A 251 -16.64 41.58 -8.59
CA LEU A 251 -16.21 40.36 -7.91
C LEU A 251 -15.02 39.68 -8.61
N LYS A 252 -15.04 39.62 -9.95
CA LYS A 252 -13.93 39.10 -10.76
C LYS A 252 -12.66 39.93 -10.59
N LYS A 253 -12.78 41.26 -10.53
CA LYS A 253 -11.65 42.17 -10.27
C LYS A 253 -11.10 41.98 -8.86
N LEU A 254 -11.96 41.89 -7.84
CA LEU A 254 -11.57 41.65 -6.44
C LEU A 254 -10.85 40.31 -6.23
N ALA A 255 -11.24 39.27 -6.97
CA ALA A 255 -10.57 37.97 -6.91
C ALA A 255 -9.12 38.02 -7.40
N GLY A 256 -8.83 38.91 -8.37
CA GLY A 256 -7.51 39.09 -8.97
C GLY A 256 -6.96 37.78 -9.57
N PRO A 257 -5.76 37.31 -9.17
CA PRO A 257 -5.13 36.13 -9.75
C PRO A 257 -5.87 34.80 -9.42
N ARG A 258 -6.84 34.84 -8.50
CA ARG A 258 -7.65 33.69 -8.09
C ARG A 258 -8.76 33.37 -9.11
N TYR A 259 -9.09 34.32 -9.98
CA TYR A 259 -10.09 34.14 -11.02
C TYR A 259 -9.47 33.54 -12.27
N ASN A 260 -10.08 32.49 -12.82
CA ASN A 260 -9.70 31.91 -14.09
C ASN A 260 -10.63 32.41 -15.22
N PRO A 261 -10.13 33.21 -16.18
CA PRO A 261 -10.95 33.77 -17.25
C PRO A 261 -11.44 32.75 -18.29
N GLU A 262 -10.76 31.61 -18.48
CA GLU A 262 -11.21 30.57 -19.44
C GLU A 262 -12.39 29.76 -18.92
N LYS A 263 -12.40 29.46 -17.61
CA LYS A 263 -13.42 28.61 -16.98
C LYS A 263 -14.49 29.40 -16.24
N ASP A 264 -14.28 30.70 -16.05
CA ASP A 264 -15.15 31.57 -15.24
C ASP A 264 -15.29 31.07 -13.79
N ILE A 265 -14.20 30.60 -13.19
CA ILE A 265 -14.17 30.03 -11.83
C ILE A 265 -13.19 30.82 -10.96
N ILE A 266 -13.62 31.19 -9.77
CA ILE A 266 -12.75 31.71 -8.72
C ILE A 266 -12.33 30.52 -7.85
N LYS A 267 -11.01 30.33 -7.71
CA LYS A 267 -10.43 29.26 -6.88
C LYS A 267 -9.51 29.86 -5.84
N MET A 268 -9.73 29.52 -4.58
CA MET A 268 -8.88 29.96 -3.47
C MET A 268 -8.72 28.86 -2.42
N SER A 269 -7.66 28.93 -1.64
CA SER A 269 -7.36 27.93 -0.60
C SER A 269 -6.90 28.60 0.69
N CYS A 270 -7.13 27.93 1.81
CA CYS A 270 -6.64 28.34 3.11
C CYS A 270 -5.96 27.16 3.81
N GLU A 271 -4.78 27.40 4.38
CA GLU A 271 -3.99 26.46 5.18
C GLU A 271 -3.35 27.15 6.39
N ILE A 272 -3.90 28.30 6.80
CA ILE A 272 -3.37 29.15 7.87
C ILE A 272 -3.66 28.53 9.24
N HIS A 273 -4.83 27.91 9.39
CA HIS A 273 -5.26 27.31 10.64
C HIS A 273 -4.89 25.83 10.70
N GLU A 274 -4.81 25.30 11.92
CA GLU A 274 -4.41 23.92 12.17
C GLU A 274 -5.47 22.92 11.72
N HIS A 275 -6.75 23.25 11.92
CA HIS A 275 -7.85 22.33 11.60
C HIS A 275 -8.55 22.69 10.28
N GLN A 276 -8.86 21.67 9.49
CA GLN A 276 -9.62 21.81 8.24
C GLN A 276 -10.94 22.56 8.43
N ALA A 277 -11.64 22.33 9.55
CA ALA A 277 -12.90 23.00 9.86
C ALA A 277 -12.72 24.53 10.01
N GLN A 278 -11.62 24.97 10.62
CA GLN A 278 -11.29 26.39 10.76
C GLN A 278 -10.92 27.00 9.40
N ASN A 279 -10.11 26.30 8.61
CA ASN A 279 -9.77 26.73 7.24
C ASN A 279 -11.01 26.84 6.34
N LYS A 280 -11.96 25.89 6.44
CA LYS A 280 -13.25 25.95 5.75
C LYS A 280 -14.06 27.18 6.16
N ARG A 281 -14.18 27.43 7.48
CA ARG A 281 -14.94 28.57 8.00
C ARG A 281 -14.35 29.89 7.53
N HIS A 282 -13.02 30.05 7.63
CA HIS A 282 -12.34 31.24 7.14
C HIS A 282 -12.60 31.48 5.64
N LEU A 283 -12.62 30.43 4.82
CA LEU A 283 -12.97 30.54 3.40
C LEU A 283 -14.43 30.94 3.19
N GLY A 284 -15.37 30.41 3.98
CA GLY A 284 -16.77 30.85 3.96
C GLY A 284 -16.91 32.34 4.26
N ASP A 285 -16.34 32.78 5.38
CA ASP A 285 -16.36 34.19 5.79
C ASP A 285 -15.69 35.10 4.75
N MET A 286 -14.64 34.62 4.07
CA MET A 286 -13.97 35.37 3.00
C MET A 286 -14.86 35.50 1.76
N VAL A 287 -15.55 34.43 1.35
CA VAL A 287 -16.49 34.48 0.23
C VAL A 287 -17.64 35.44 0.55
N ASP A 288 -18.18 35.41 1.75
CA ASP A 288 -19.24 36.34 2.18
C ASP A 288 -18.76 37.80 2.15
N LYS A 289 -17.52 38.07 2.60
CA LYS A 289 -16.89 39.40 2.47
C LYS A 289 -16.71 39.82 1.02
N MET A 290 -16.31 38.90 0.14
CA MET A 290 -16.19 39.19 -1.30
C MET A 290 -17.54 39.51 -1.93
N ILE A 291 -18.61 38.81 -1.54
CA ILE A 291 -19.97 39.08 -2.02
C ILE A 291 -20.49 40.42 -1.46
N ALA A 292 -20.26 40.70 -0.18
CA ALA A 292 -20.67 41.96 0.45
C ALA A 292 -19.96 43.17 -0.19
N THR A 293 -18.64 43.07 -0.41
CA THR A 293 -17.87 44.11 -1.09
C THR A 293 -18.27 44.26 -2.56
N ALA A 294 -18.62 43.17 -3.25
CA ALA A 294 -19.15 43.25 -4.62
C ALA A 294 -20.52 43.97 -4.68
N LYS A 295 -21.36 43.84 -3.65
CA LYS A 295 -22.67 44.52 -3.57
C LYS A 295 -22.58 45.99 -3.17
N ASP A 296 -21.50 46.42 -2.54
CA ASP A 296 -21.31 47.79 -2.08
C ASP A 296 -21.33 48.80 -3.26
N PRO A 297 -22.27 49.77 -3.29
CA PRO A 297 -22.42 50.77 -4.36
C PRO A 297 -21.33 51.84 -4.38
N THR A 298 -20.49 51.94 -3.35
CA THR A 298 -19.57 53.07 -3.16
C THR A 298 -18.55 53.21 -4.31
N ASP A 299 -18.03 52.09 -4.82
CA ASP A 299 -17.09 52.04 -5.94
C ASP A 299 -17.34 50.78 -6.78
N MET A 300 -17.70 50.93 -8.06
CA MET A 300 -18.02 49.80 -8.96
C MET A 300 -16.83 49.32 -9.81
N PHE A 301 -15.70 50.02 -9.75
CA PHE A 301 -14.51 49.76 -10.57
C PHE A 301 -14.79 49.65 -12.08
N GLU A 302 -15.82 50.31 -12.61
CA GLU A 302 -16.19 50.19 -14.04
C GLU A 302 -15.11 50.72 -14.97
N ASP A 303 -14.37 51.73 -14.52
CA ASP A 303 -13.22 52.34 -15.18
C ASP A 303 -12.02 51.38 -15.30
N ILE A 304 -11.89 50.41 -14.40
CA ILE A 304 -10.79 49.45 -14.39
C ILE A 304 -11.15 48.23 -15.27
N PRO A 305 -10.40 47.95 -16.37
CA PRO A 305 -10.62 46.75 -17.16
C PRO A 305 -10.24 45.48 -16.39
N LEU A 306 -10.88 44.35 -16.71
CA LEU A 306 -10.55 43.06 -16.09
C LEU A 306 -9.13 42.62 -16.50
N ASP A 307 -8.22 42.57 -15.52
CA ASP A 307 -6.88 42.05 -15.75
C ASP A 307 -6.90 40.52 -15.92
N THR A 308 -6.29 40.04 -17.00
CA THR A 308 -6.18 38.62 -17.35
C THR A 308 -4.73 38.18 -17.56
N ARG A 309 -3.75 39.05 -17.24
CA ARG A 309 -2.32 38.78 -17.47
C ARG A 309 -1.76 37.63 -16.65
N HIS A 310 -2.38 37.30 -15.51
CA HIS A 310 -1.97 36.18 -14.66
C HIS A 310 -2.31 34.81 -15.28
N HIS A 311 -3.25 34.75 -16.23
CA HIS A 311 -3.66 33.51 -16.85
C HIS A 311 -3.06 33.35 -18.25
N THR A 312 -2.37 32.24 -18.49
CA THR A 312 -1.85 31.91 -19.82
C THR A 312 -2.93 31.22 -20.64
N PHE A 313 -3.43 31.89 -21.67
CA PHE A 313 -4.45 31.34 -22.55
C PHE A 313 -3.90 30.22 -23.44
N THR A 314 -4.58 29.08 -23.45
CA THR A 314 -4.18 27.92 -24.27
C THR A 314 -5.07 27.78 -25.50
N VAL A 315 -4.53 28.11 -26.68
CA VAL A 315 -5.24 27.91 -27.94
C VAL A 315 -5.16 26.44 -28.33
N LYS A 316 -6.31 25.76 -28.30
CA LYS A 316 -6.42 24.36 -28.73
C LYS A 316 -6.66 24.32 -30.24
N PRO A 317 -5.69 23.87 -31.07
CA PRO A 317 -5.93 23.72 -32.49
C PRO A 317 -7.04 22.70 -32.71
N LYS A 318 -7.98 23.03 -33.59
CA LYS A 318 -9.08 22.14 -33.96
C LYS A 318 -8.82 21.60 -35.36
N PHE A 319 -9.27 20.38 -35.61
CA PHE A 319 -9.24 19.82 -36.96
C PHE A 319 -10.00 20.77 -37.92
N PRO A 320 -9.36 21.23 -39.02
CA PRO A 320 -10.00 22.13 -39.98
C PRO A 320 -11.29 21.51 -40.50
N LYS A 321 -12.38 22.30 -40.47
CA LYS A 321 -13.68 21.82 -40.98
C LYS A 321 -13.62 21.54 -42.48
N GLU A 322 -12.82 22.30 -43.22
CA GLU A 322 -12.60 22.17 -44.67
C GLU A 322 -11.95 20.85 -45.08
N TRP A 323 -11.20 20.20 -44.19
CA TRP A 323 -10.55 18.92 -44.47
C TRP A 323 -11.46 17.72 -44.17
N ARG A 324 -12.67 17.97 -43.65
CA ARG A 324 -13.65 16.93 -43.50
C ARG A 324 -14.03 16.44 -44.90
N LEU A 325 -13.91 15.13 -45.11
CA LEU A 325 -14.17 14.52 -46.41
C LEU A 325 -15.68 14.40 -46.67
N THR A 326 -16.36 15.55 -46.78
CA THR A 326 -17.76 15.68 -47.20
C THR A 326 -17.91 15.27 -48.66
N GLU A 327 -19.14 14.98 -49.09
CA GLU A 327 -19.42 14.59 -50.47
C GLU A 327 -19.04 15.70 -51.46
N GLU A 328 -19.30 16.96 -51.10
CA GLU A 328 -18.87 18.14 -51.85
C GLU A 328 -17.34 18.17 -52.00
N ARG A 329 -16.62 17.97 -50.89
CA ARG A 329 -15.16 17.97 -50.89
C ARG A 329 -14.59 16.82 -51.72
N ARG A 330 -15.25 15.65 -51.77
CA ARG A 330 -14.85 14.54 -52.63
C ARG A 330 -14.94 14.92 -54.10
N LYS A 331 -16.05 15.53 -54.52
CA LYS A 331 -16.24 16.01 -55.90
C LYS A 331 -15.21 17.07 -56.27
N GLU A 332 -14.93 18.01 -55.36
CA GLU A 332 -13.86 19.00 -55.55
C GLU A 332 -12.49 18.33 -55.73
N LEU A 333 -12.16 17.36 -54.89
CA LEU A 333 -10.90 16.63 -54.97
C LEU A 333 -10.79 15.82 -56.27
N GLU A 334 -11.89 15.24 -56.74
CA GLU A 334 -11.97 14.55 -58.04
C GLU A 334 -11.72 15.53 -59.19
N ALA A 335 -12.36 16.70 -59.18
CA ALA A 335 -12.16 17.75 -60.18
C ALA A 335 -10.69 18.23 -60.20
N ILE A 336 -10.13 18.54 -59.02
CA ILE A 336 -8.73 18.96 -58.88
C ILE A 336 -7.76 17.90 -59.43
N ARG A 337 -8.02 16.62 -59.15
CA ARG A 337 -7.19 15.51 -59.67
C ARG A 337 -7.30 15.38 -61.19
N GLN A 338 -8.50 15.54 -61.74
CA GLN A 338 -8.72 15.51 -63.20
C GLN A 338 -8.03 16.69 -63.90
N GLU A 339 -8.14 17.90 -63.35
CA GLU A 339 -7.48 19.09 -63.90
C GLU A 339 -5.95 18.96 -63.87
N ALA A 340 -5.39 18.50 -62.74
CA ALA A 340 -3.96 18.26 -62.61
C ALA A 340 -3.46 17.24 -63.63
N PHE A 341 -4.19 16.14 -63.82
CA PHE A 341 -3.85 15.11 -64.82
C PHE A 341 -3.83 15.69 -66.25
N ARG A 342 -4.83 16.50 -66.61
CA ARG A 342 -4.90 17.12 -67.94
C ARG A 342 -3.76 18.10 -68.20
N LEU A 343 -3.37 18.89 -67.19
CA LEU A 343 -2.25 19.81 -67.32
C LEU A 343 -0.92 19.08 -67.53
N ASP A 344 -0.71 17.96 -66.84
CA ASP A 344 0.49 17.15 -67.00
C ASP A 344 0.55 16.46 -68.37
N GLU A 345 -0.58 15.93 -68.87
CA GLU A 345 -0.65 15.40 -70.24
C GLU A 345 -0.36 16.47 -71.28
N ALA A 346 -0.93 17.68 -71.13
CA ALA A 346 -0.65 18.79 -72.03
C ALA A 346 0.84 19.17 -72.04
N ARG A 347 1.49 19.25 -70.87
CA ARG A 347 2.94 19.48 -70.76
C ARG A 347 3.77 18.36 -71.38
N ARG A 348 3.32 17.10 -71.25
CA ARG A 348 3.98 15.95 -71.88
C ARG A 348 3.91 16.01 -73.40
N THR A 349 2.74 16.31 -73.96
CA THR A 349 2.56 16.41 -75.43
C THR A 349 3.31 17.59 -76.04
N SER A 350 3.40 18.72 -75.34
CA SER A 350 4.15 19.90 -75.76
C SER A 350 5.67 19.80 -75.53
N GLY A 351 6.15 18.67 -74.98
CA GLY A 351 7.56 18.48 -74.65
C GLY A 351 8.08 19.36 -73.51
N GLY A 352 7.19 20.07 -72.79
CA GLY A 352 7.51 20.95 -71.68
C GLY A 352 7.59 20.24 -70.31
N LEU A 353 7.34 18.94 -70.25
CA LEU A 353 7.48 18.16 -69.03
C LEU A 353 8.96 17.85 -68.79
N VAL A 354 9.56 18.58 -67.85
CA VAL A 354 10.99 18.44 -67.52
C VAL A 354 11.21 17.19 -66.68
N ASP A 355 11.92 16.21 -67.24
CA ASP A 355 12.50 15.12 -66.48
C ASP A 355 13.91 15.51 -66.01
N GLY A 356 14.04 15.80 -64.72
CA GLY A 356 15.32 16.19 -64.13
C GLY A 356 16.39 15.11 -64.21
N VAL A 357 16.00 13.82 -64.17
CA VAL A 357 16.96 12.71 -64.24
C VAL A 357 17.53 12.60 -65.65
N ALA A 358 16.67 12.65 -66.66
CA ALA A 358 17.08 12.64 -68.06
C ALA A 358 17.97 13.86 -68.40
N ARG A 359 17.59 15.06 -67.94
CA ARG A 359 18.39 16.28 -68.15
C ARG A 359 19.78 16.23 -67.52
N ILE A 360 19.89 15.65 -66.33
CA ILE A 360 21.18 15.45 -65.66
C ILE A 360 22.03 14.43 -66.43
N GLN A 361 21.44 13.32 -66.88
CA GLN A 361 22.14 12.31 -67.68
C GLN A 361 22.59 12.86 -69.03
N GLU A 362 21.74 13.64 -69.71
CA GLU A 362 22.08 14.38 -70.93
C GLU A 362 23.22 15.35 -70.69
N ALA A 363 23.19 16.14 -69.60
CA ALA A 363 24.27 17.07 -69.24
C ALA A 363 25.60 16.38 -68.88
N LEU A 364 25.54 15.18 -68.27
CA LEU A 364 26.72 14.37 -67.95
C LEU A 364 27.32 13.68 -69.19
N THR A 365 26.47 13.33 -70.17
CA THR A 365 26.90 12.70 -71.43
C THR A 365 27.29 13.72 -72.49
N SER A 366 26.70 14.92 -72.48
CA SER A 366 27.14 16.07 -73.27
C SER A 366 28.37 16.70 -72.61
N THR A 367 29.56 16.38 -73.11
CA THR A 367 30.81 17.05 -72.71
C THR A 367 30.68 18.58 -72.78
N PRO A 368 31.06 19.35 -71.73
CA PRO A 368 31.04 20.80 -71.80
C PRO A 368 32.18 21.33 -72.70
N GLN A 369 31.86 21.74 -73.92
CA GLN A 369 32.68 22.66 -74.71
C GLN A 369 32.24 24.11 -74.45
N ALA A 370 32.75 24.69 -73.37
CA ALA A 370 33.04 26.12 -73.29
C ALA A 370 33.91 26.37 -72.05
N ALA A 371 35.16 26.78 -72.31
CA ALA A 371 36.15 27.11 -71.32
C ALA A 371 35.63 28.19 -70.35
N VAL A 372 35.69 27.88 -69.05
CA VAL A 372 35.74 28.92 -68.02
C VAL A 372 37.16 29.50 -68.07
N PRO A 373 37.36 30.78 -68.46
CA PRO A 373 38.69 31.35 -68.49
C PRO A 373 39.24 31.48 -67.07
N GLU A 374 40.47 31.01 -66.93
CA GLU A 374 41.33 31.04 -65.75
C GLU A 374 41.45 32.46 -65.18
N ALA A 375 40.69 32.75 -64.13
CA ALA A 375 40.85 33.97 -63.35
C ALA A 375 42.01 33.79 -62.35
N LEU A 376 43.14 34.37 -62.75
CA LEU A 376 44.37 34.64 -62.01
C LEU A 376 44.26 34.64 -60.48
N HIS A 377 45.16 33.87 -59.86
CA HIS A 377 45.60 33.98 -58.48
C HIS A 377 45.93 35.44 -58.11
N LEU A 378 45.09 36.06 -57.28
CA LEU A 378 45.48 37.18 -56.42
C LEU A 378 45.36 36.72 -54.96
N MET A 379 46.53 36.53 -54.33
CA MET A 379 46.65 36.17 -52.92
C MET A 379 45.93 37.17 -52.01
N PRO A 380 45.25 36.71 -50.95
CA PRO A 380 45.06 37.50 -49.75
C PRO A 380 46.17 37.20 -48.73
N ARG A 381 46.90 38.26 -48.37
CA ARG A 381 47.86 38.32 -47.25
C ARG A 381 47.18 37.96 -45.91
N ARG A 382 48.00 37.42 -45.00
CA ARG A 382 47.74 37.23 -43.55
C ARG A 382 47.09 38.47 -42.90
N GLY A 383 46.09 38.26 -42.04
CA GLY A 383 45.63 39.27 -41.07
C GLY A 383 44.45 38.83 -40.18
N ALA A 384 44.77 38.49 -38.93
CA ALA A 384 43.99 38.62 -37.68
C ALA A 384 42.54 38.08 -37.53
N ARG A 385 42.35 37.20 -36.52
CA ARG A 385 41.07 36.97 -35.80
C ARG A 385 40.60 38.27 -35.12
N PRO A 386 39.29 38.54 -34.99
CA PRO A 386 38.57 38.14 -33.77
C PRO A 386 37.04 37.84 -33.92
N GLY A 387 36.47 37.21 -32.88
CA GLY A 387 35.11 37.54 -32.41
C GLY A 387 33.93 36.67 -32.86
N LYS A 388 33.58 35.66 -32.06
CA LYS A 388 32.23 35.05 -32.03
C LYS A 388 31.21 36.09 -31.54
N GLN A 389 30.15 36.34 -32.31
CA GLN A 389 28.86 36.80 -31.77
C GLN A 389 27.72 36.04 -32.45
N ASN A 390 26.94 35.33 -31.63
CA ASN A 390 25.71 34.65 -32.00
C ASN A 390 24.59 35.69 -32.17
N ALA A 391 23.92 35.71 -33.33
CA ALA A 391 22.66 36.42 -33.51
C ALA A 391 21.56 35.43 -33.96
N ARG A 392 20.50 35.33 -33.16
CA ARG A 392 19.24 34.61 -33.47
C ARG A 392 18.45 35.36 -34.55
N PRO A 393 17.71 34.68 -35.43
CA PRO A 393 16.81 35.35 -36.36
C PRO A 393 15.48 35.72 -35.68
N GLN A 394 15.07 36.97 -35.89
CA GLN A 394 13.74 37.47 -35.53
C GLN A 394 12.69 36.96 -36.53
N LEU A 395 11.63 36.34 -36.02
CA LEU A 395 10.40 36.09 -36.76
C LEU A 395 9.49 37.32 -36.63
N ARG A 396 9.11 37.88 -37.77
CA ARG A 396 8.18 39.01 -37.91
C ARG A 396 6.76 38.59 -37.49
N ARG A 397 6.08 39.58 -36.90
CA ARG A 397 4.76 39.55 -36.26
C ARG A 397 3.62 39.17 -37.18
#